data_AF-A0A534RNT2-F1
#
_entry.id   AF-A0A534RNT2-F1
#
_cell.length_a   1.000
_cell.length_b   1.000
_cell.length_c   1.000
_cell.angle_alpha   90.00
_cell.angle_beta   90.00
_cell.angle_gamma   90.00
#
_symmetry.space_group_name_H-M   'P 1'
#
loop_
_entity.id
_entity.type
_entity.pdbx_description
1 polymer ?
#
loop_
_entity_poly.entity_id
_entity_poly.type
_entity_poly.pdbx_seq_one_letter_code
_entity_poly.pdbx_strand_id
1 'polypeptide(L)'
;MRGAWILVALVLVATPARGALEATETDWDASEPAPGVYFHWYEPSFYTGFAPRTQDPERVHIELARGNQVRVTVVLGDRELDAYASDLIERRKVYQELIDRGVITLTTNKQYERFTARLDEVGAAGVAASHDRAKNVELLSTLNPERVYRIRIPLDQVAQRWQPILAGLDAGAPLARKLDAANAVLPGRAHLTALSGDLDAMLAGAAGAARQGGSDGAALREQAGAFVEKATGGFYAVRDGAVQAIEFTAIYPAGTVDATTTYHGEKLPDFGVTGVWNLTPRTHGRGLLGMVDYLSPNPGYGFITMLPYQYAGGITYNAFHNAGVRCQLNSTKFLPAAWRNVVSERDGKKLYQNLWIASRAPVSHGCTRLPSGHMTELRQIVPTDSPVLERVRTFRDLPSCYDVFDLRGDGTPAVIGIQYYIAYKCDTEHTPLRTYVANRRDPYYRWLYGGNVVLGPVGKVTIREVPVCRFVGRKAEEAQVLSSVPLYEARFEPEAIQFYTVKRVPFDSDKGMELNRELRKVGAGHTLDRAKLLLD
;
A
#
# COMPACT_ATOMS: atom_id res chain seq x y z
N MET A 1 42.92 17.82 -67.04
CA MET A 1 41.61 17.41 -66.51
C MET A 1 41.72 17.27 -65.00
N ARG A 2 41.13 18.21 -64.25
CA ARG A 2 41.09 18.20 -62.78
C ARG A 2 39.72 17.65 -62.37
N GLY A 3 39.68 16.49 -61.73
CA GLY A 3 38.47 15.90 -61.15
C GLY A 3 38.62 15.84 -59.64
N ALA A 4 37.81 16.62 -58.93
CA ALA A 4 37.77 16.69 -57.48
C ALA A 4 37.10 15.45 -56.88
N TRP A 5 37.75 14.86 -55.87
CA TRP A 5 37.16 13.85 -55.01
C TRP A 5 36.37 14.53 -53.89
N ILE A 6 35.06 14.29 -53.82
CA ILE A 6 34.21 14.73 -52.72
C ILE A 6 34.30 13.66 -51.62
N LEU A 7 34.83 14.09 -50.46
CA LEU A 7 34.83 13.33 -49.22
C LEU A 7 33.43 13.45 -48.58
N VAL A 8 32.67 12.36 -48.52
CA VAL A 8 31.42 12.30 -47.74
C VAL A 8 31.79 11.88 -46.31
N ALA A 9 31.75 12.84 -45.38
CA ALA A 9 31.88 12.58 -43.96
C ALA A 9 30.58 11.95 -43.43
N LEU A 10 30.61 10.66 -43.06
CA LEU A 10 29.58 10.07 -42.22
C LEU A 10 29.73 10.65 -40.80
N VAL A 11 28.80 11.51 -40.41
CA VAL A 11 28.60 11.88 -39.01
C VAL A 11 27.93 10.69 -38.32
N LEU A 12 28.74 9.86 -37.67
CA LEU A 12 28.28 8.91 -36.66
C LEU A 12 27.78 9.71 -35.46
N VAL A 13 26.48 9.97 -35.41
CA VAL A 13 25.83 10.44 -34.17
C VAL A 13 25.88 9.26 -33.21
N ALA A 14 26.70 9.37 -32.17
CA ALA A 14 26.74 8.42 -31.07
C ALA A 14 25.36 8.42 -30.39
N THR A 15 24.60 7.35 -30.58
CA THR A 15 23.48 7.01 -29.72
C THR A 15 24.01 6.80 -28.31
N PRO A 16 23.46 7.48 -27.27
CA PRO A 16 23.85 7.17 -25.90
C PRO A 16 23.44 5.72 -25.63
N ALA A 17 24.38 4.94 -25.12
CA ALA A 17 24.20 3.53 -24.82
C ALA A 17 22.96 3.32 -23.95
N ARG A 18 21.98 2.56 -24.47
CA ARG A 18 20.89 1.98 -23.71
C ARG A 18 21.49 1.06 -22.64
N GLY A 19 21.40 1.46 -21.38
CA GLY A 19 21.91 0.70 -20.25
C GLY A 19 21.10 -0.59 -20.08
N ALA A 20 21.75 -1.72 -20.32
CA ALA A 20 21.23 -3.03 -20.01
C ALA A 20 21.00 -3.19 -18.49
N LEU A 21 19.86 -3.78 -18.12
CA LEU A 21 19.60 -4.37 -16.80
C LEU A 21 20.43 -5.66 -16.63
N GLU A 22 21.75 -5.56 -16.73
CA GLU A 22 22.63 -6.60 -16.19
C GLU A 22 22.92 -6.24 -14.74
N ALA A 23 22.50 -7.13 -13.83
CA ALA A 23 22.82 -7.00 -12.41
C ALA A 23 24.33 -7.01 -12.26
N THR A 24 24.90 -5.85 -12.02
CA THR A 24 26.28 -5.68 -11.58
C THR A 24 26.28 -5.99 -10.08
N GLU A 25 27.22 -6.81 -9.62
CA GLU A 25 27.44 -6.97 -8.18
C GLU A 25 27.83 -5.59 -7.64
N THR A 26 26.94 -4.98 -6.86
CA THR A 26 27.22 -3.70 -6.20
C THR A 26 27.11 -3.89 -4.71
N ASP A 27 28.10 -3.38 -3.99
CA ASP A 27 28.18 -3.43 -2.53
C ASP A 27 26.91 -2.91 -1.88
N TRP A 28 26.44 -3.65 -0.86
CA TRP A 28 25.47 -3.16 0.08
C TRP A 28 26.08 -2.03 0.91
N ASP A 29 25.45 -0.88 0.87
CA ASP A 29 25.70 0.20 1.81
C ASP A 29 25.06 -0.20 3.16
N ALA A 30 25.88 -0.72 4.07
CA ALA A 30 25.46 -1.20 5.39
C ALA A 30 25.25 -0.06 6.40
N SER A 31 25.06 1.18 5.94
CA SER A 31 24.98 2.38 6.78
C SER A 31 23.73 2.48 7.65
N GLU A 32 22.69 1.70 7.34
CA GLU A 32 21.43 1.68 8.09
C GLU A 32 21.16 0.27 8.66
N PRO A 33 20.42 0.17 9.79
CA PRO A 33 19.86 -1.11 10.23
C PRO A 33 19.00 -1.73 9.12
N ALA A 34 18.92 -3.06 9.08
CA ALA A 34 18.09 -3.75 8.10
C ALA A 34 16.62 -3.28 8.19
N PRO A 35 16.00 -2.82 7.09
CA PRO A 35 14.60 -2.41 7.07
C PRO A 35 13.73 -3.66 6.89
N GLY A 36 13.67 -4.46 7.94
CA GLY A 36 13.12 -5.80 7.96
C GLY A 36 12.86 -6.31 9.38
N VAL A 37 12.39 -7.55 9.47
CA VAL A 37 12.11 -8.21 10.76
C VAL A 37 13.08 -9.37 10.98
N TYR A 38 13.83 -9.29 12.08
CA TYR A 38 14.66 -10.38 12.57
C TYR A 38 13.83 -11.41 13.35
N PHE A 39 14.15 -12.69 13.16
CA PHE A 39 13.46 -13.77 13.85
C PHE A 39 14.31 -15.03 14.03
N HIS A 40 13.90 -15.88 14.97
CA HIS A 40 14.54 -17.17 15.24
C HIS A 40 13.93 -18.26 14.36
N TRP A 41 12.62 -18.42 14.41
CA TRP A 41 11.88 -19.41 13.63
C TRP A 41 10.53 -18.84 13.18
N TYR A 42 9.87 -19.56 12.27
CA TYR A 42 8.55 -19.21 11.77
C TYR A 42 7.48 -19.42 12.83
N GLU A 43 7.45 -18.50 13.79
CA GLU A 43 6.45 -18.40 14.83
C GLU A 43 5.29 -17.51 14.36
N PRO A 44 4.06 -17.74 14.86
CA PRO A 44 2.98 -16.80 14.61
C PRO A 44 3.29 -15.43 15.23
N SER A 45 2.64 -14.41 14.67
CA SER A 45 2.77 -13.02 15.13
C SER A 45 1.43 -12.29 15.13
N PHE A 46 1.34 -11.18 15.87
CA PHE A 46 0.22 -10.25 15.85
C PHE A 46 0.67 -8.80 15.67
N TYR A 47 -0.24 -7.95 15.19
CA TYR A 47 0.03 -6.53 14.94
C TYR A 47 0.12 -5.74 16.24
N THR A 48 1.12 -4.88 16.34
CA THR A 48 1.37 -4.03 17.52
C THR A 48 1.58 -2.57 17.12
N GLY A 49 1.05 -2.17 15.97
CA GLY A 49 1.08 -0.77 15.51
C GLY A 49 -0.25 -0.06 15.72
N PHE A 50 -0.33 1.15 15.16
CA PHE A 50 -1.37 2.12 15.47
C PHE A 50 -2.32 2.44 14.32
N ALA A 51 -2.26 1.66 13.22
CA ALA A 51 -3.19 1.83 12.11
C ALA A 51 -4.65 1.67 12.58
N PRO A 52 -5.57 2.52 12.09
CA PRO A 52 -6.99 2.37 12.34
C PRO A 52 -7.53 1.15 11.59
N ARG A 53 -8.74 0.73 11.94
CA ARG A 53 -9.51 -0.31 11.24
C ARG A 53 -10.82 0.29 10.75
N THR A 54 -11.27 -0.08 9.55
CA THR A 54 -12.64 0.17 9.11
C THR A 54 -13.37 -1.15 8.83
N GLN A 55 -14.68 -1.16 9.08
CA GLN A 55 -15.56 -2.27 8.72
C GLN A 55 -16.31 -2.01 7.40
N ASP A 56 -16.17 -0.83 6.82
CA ASP A 56 -16.77 -0.47 5.55
C ASP A 56 -15.75 -0.63 4.42
N PRO A 57 -15.89 -1.67 3.58
CA PRO A 57 -14.90 -1.97 2.54
C PRO A 57 -14.85 -0.92 1.43
N GLU A 58 -15.91 -0.11 1.27
CA GLU A 58 -15.94 0.94 0.23
C GLU A 58 -15.10 2.17 0.61
N ARG A 59 -14.72 2.30 1.88
CA ARG A 59 -13.83 3.36 2.37
C ARG A 59 -12.36 3.05 2.15
N VAL A 60 -12.03 1.83 1.73
CA VAL A 60 -10.65 1.36 1.54
C VAL A 60 -10.29 1.40 0.05
N HIS A 61 -9.20 2.09 -0.25
CA HIS A 61 -8.59 2.11 -1.57
C HIS A 61 -7.18 1.54 -1.51
N ILE A 62 -6.91 0.48 -2.27
CA ILE A 62 -5.59 -0.17 -2.34
C ILE A 62 -5.09 -0.07 -3.78
N GLU A 63 -3.94 0.54 -4.00
CA GLU A 63 -3.41 0.82 -5.33
C GLU A 63 -1.96 0.33 -5.46
N LEU A 64 -1.69 -0.51 -6.47
CA LEU A 64 -0.35 -0.91 -6.89
C LEU A 64 0.01 -0.19 -8.18
N ALA A 65 1.14 0.52 -8.21
CA ALA A 65 1.59 1.26 -9.38
C ALA A 65 3.11 1.29 -9.55
N ARG A 66 3.57 1.95 -10.64
CA ARG A 66 4.99 2.11 -10.96
C ARG A 66 5.76 2.72 -9.80
N GLY A 67 6.94 2.17 -9.62
CA GLY A 67 7.77 2.39 -8.45
C GLY A 67 7.72 1.18 -7.50
N ASN A 68 6.83 0.21 -7.74
CA ASN A 68 6.73 -1.00 -6.93
C ASN A 68 6.42 -0.66 -5.47
N GLN A 69 5.32 0.06 -5.28
CA GLN A 69 4.73 0.37 -3.98
C GLN A 69 3.23 0.11 -4.02
N VAL A 70 2.67 -0.17 -2.85
CA VAL A 70 1.22 -0.26 -2.63
C VAL A 70 0.80 0.90 -1.74
N ARG A 71 -0.05 1.79 -2.25
CA ARG A 71 -0.73 2.80 -1.43
C ARG A 71 -2.04 2.23 -0.91
N VAL A 72 -2.29 2.44 0.38
CA VAL A 72 -3.56 2.12 1.03
C VAL A 72 -4.10 3.40 1.62
N THR A 73 -5.25 3.87 1.14
CA THR A 73 -5.93 5.05 1.67
C THR A 73 -7.27 4.62 2.25
N VAL A 74 -7.60 5.11 3.44
CA VAL A 74 -8.86 4.87 4.13
C VAL A 74 -9.51 6.18 4.48
N VAL A 75 -10.75 6.39 4.05
CA VAL A 75 -11.56 7.55 4.45
C VAL A 75 -12.29 7.22 5.75
N LEU A 76 -11.79 7.71 6.88
CA LEU A 76 -12.29 7.36 8.21
C LEU A 76 -13.68 7.94 8.44
N GLY A 77 -14.63 7.07 8.81
CA GLY A 77 -15.99 7.47 9.17
C GLY A 77 -16.11 7.81 10.65
N ASP A 78 -17.30 8.29 11.03
CA ASP A 78 -17.60 8.68 12.41
C ASP A 78 -17.29 7.56 13.42
N ARG A 79 -17.64 6.31 13.09
CA ARG A 79 -17.39 5.15 13.95
C ARG A 79 -15.91 4.89 14.17
N GLU A 80 -15.10 4.94 13.10
CA GLU A 80 -13.65 4.75 13.21
C GLU A 80 -13.00 5.86 14.03
N LEU A 81 -13.43 7.11 13.82
CA LEU A 81 -12.91 8.27 14.54
C LEU A 81 -13.30 8.27 16.02
N ASP A 82 -14.53 7.85 16.36
CA ASP A 82 -15.00 7.81 17.75
C ASP A 82 -14.39 6.65 18.54
N ALA A 83 -14.12 5.52 17.87
CA ALA A 83 -13.68 4.29 18.52
C ALA A 83 -12.15 4.12 18.58
N TYR A 84 -11.36 4.99 17.93
CA TYR A 84 -9.94 4.77 17.70
C TYR A 84 -9.12 4.45 18.97
N ALA A 85 -9.23 5.28 20.01
CA ALA A 85 -8.51 5.04 21.26
C ALA A 85 -9.00 3.76 21.97
N SER A 86 -10.32 3.54 21.99
CA SER A 86 -10.92 2.34 22.59
C SER A 86 -10.49 1.05 21.88
N ASP A 87 -10.34 1.08 20.55
CA ASP A 87 -9.81 -0.03 19.74
C ASP A 87 -8.38 -0.40 20.16
N LEU A 88 -7.50 0.59 20.35
CA LEU A 88 -6.13 0.37 20.81
C LEU A 88 -6.10 -0.25 22.22
N ILE A 89 -6.95 0.24 23.12
CA ILE A 89 -7.05 -0.27 24.49
C ILE A 89 -7.59 -1.70 24.52
N GLU A 90 -8.61 -2.01 23.71
CA GLU A 90 -9.15 -3.36 23.63
C GLU A 90 -8.10 -4.34 23.06
N ARG A 91 -7.35 -3.94 22.03
CA ARG A 91 -6.21 -4.74 21.53
C ARG A 91 -5.19 -5.04 22.63
N ARG A 92 -4.74 -4.02 23.37
CA ARG A 92 -3.83 -4.21 24.51
C ARG A 92 -4.41 -5.17 25.54
N LYS A 93 -5.68 -5.00 25.92
CA LYS A 93 -6.35 -5.82 26.94
C LYS A 93 -6.42 -7.29 26.54
N VAL A 94 -6.84 -7.60 25.31
CA VAL A 94 -6.92 -8.99 24.81
C VAL A 94 -5.53 -9.62 24.75
N TYR A 95 -4.53 -8.90 24.25
CA TYR A 95 -3.15 -9.42 24.21
C TYR A 95 -2.61 -9.67 25.61
N GLN A 96 -2.84 -8.76 26.55
CA GLN A 96 -2.43 -8.94 27.95
C GLN A 96 -3.12 -10.15 28.59
N GLU A 97 -4.43 -10.33 28.37
CA GLU A 97 -5.19 -11.45 28.93
C GLU A 97 -4.61 -12.80 28.46
N LEU A 98 -4.28 -12.92 27.17
CA LEU A 98 -3.69 -14.13 26.60
C LEU A 98 -2.32 -14.45 27.21
N ILE A 99 -1.53 -13.41 27.54
CA ILE A 99 -0.23 -13.54 28.19
C ILE A 99 -0.41 -13.96 29.65
N ASP A 100 -1.25 -13.25 30.41
CA ASP A 100 -1.45 -13.45 31.85
C ASP A 100 -2.02 -14.84 32.14
N ARG A 101 -2.91 -15.33 31.27
CA ARG A 101 -3.48 -16.69 31.38
C ARG A 101 -2.59 -17.78 30.80
N GLY A 102 -1.42 -17.41 30.29
CA GLY A 102 -0.43 -18.34 29.74
C GLY A 102 -0.91 -19.08 28.49
N VAL A 103 -1.87 -18.51 27.74
CA VAL A 103 -2.29 -19.06 26.44
C VAL A 103 -1.16 -18.90 25.43
N ILE A 104 -0.55 -17.70 25.40
CA ILE A 104 0.60 -17.39 24.57
C ILE A 104 1.83 -17.02 25.41
N THR A 105 3.00 -17.10 24.81
CA THR A 105 4.25 -16.56 25.36
C THR A 105 4.94 -15.74 24.30
N LEU A 106 5.24 -14.49 24.60
CA LEU A 106 5.93 -13.60 23.68
C LEU A 106 7.37 -14.04 23.45
N THR A 107 7.79 -14.05 22.19
CA THR A 107 9.09 -14.53 21.73
C THR A 107 9.78 -13.50 20.85
N THR A 108 11.03 -13.78 20.47
CA THR A 108 11.81 -13.08 19.43
C THR A 108 12.12 -11.59 19.68
N ASN A 109 11.13 -10.69 19.72
CA ASN A 109 11.27 -9.24 19.81
C ASN A 109 10.38 -8.64 20.92
N LYS A 110 10.56 -7.36 21.26
CA LYS A 110 9.80 -6.65 22.32
C LYS A 110 8.80 -5.62 21.78
N GLN A 111 8.11 -5.95 20.68
CA GLN A 111 7.19 -5.00 20.04
C GLN A 111 5.92 -4.75 20.85
N TYR A 112 5.38 -5.75 21.55
CA TYR A 112 4.22 -5.57 22.41
C TYR A 112 4.50 -4.65 23.61
N GLU A 113 5.70 -4.75 24.20
CA GLU A 113 6.14 -3.86 25.26
C GLU A 113 6.29 -2.42 24.75
N ARG A 114 6.85 -2.23 23.54
CA ARG A 114 6.94 -0.90 22.90
C ARG A 114 5.57 -0.30 22.61
N PHE A 115 4.64 -1.10 22.08
CA PHE A 115 3.25 -0.70 21.86
C PHE A 115 2.59 -0.24 23.16
N THR A 116 2.70 -1.04 24.21
CA THR A 116 2.13 -0.75 25.53
C THR A 116 2.71 0.53 26.13
N ALA A 117 4.04 0.65 26.15
CA ALA A 117 4.73 1.83 26.67
C ALA A 117 4.32 3.10 25.91
N ARG A 118 4.19 3.02 24.58
CA ARG A 118 3.76 4.16 23.76
C ARG A 118 2.31 4.55 24.05
N LEU A 119 1.40 3.59 24.24
CA LEU A 119 0.01 3.89 24.63
C LEU A 119 -0.08 4.59 25.99
N ASP A 120 0.77 4.19 26.94
CA ASP A 120 0.85 4.82 28.26
C ASP A 120 1.43 6.25 28.16
N GLU A 121 2.50 6.42 27.40
CA GLU A 121 3.16 7.73 27.16
C GLU A 121 2.19 8.78 26.59
N VAL A 122 1.35 8.38 25.63
CA VAL A 122 0.38 9.30 24.99
C VAL A 122 -0.96 9.40 25.74
N GLY A 123 -1.10 8.71 26.87
CA GLY A 123 -2.34 8.74 27.66
C GLY A 123 -3.57 8.16 26.94
N ALA A 124 -3.39 7.15 26.08
CA ALA A 124 -4.46 6.61 25.24
C ALA A 124 -5.70 6.16 26.02
N ALA A 125 -5.52 5.63 27.24
CA ALA A 125 -6.63 5.22 28.10
C ALA A 125 -7.50 6.41 28.56
N GLY A 126 -6.88 7.56 28.84
CA GLY A 126 -7.61 8.79 29.17
C GLY A 126 -8.40 9.34 27.98
N VAL A 127 -7.84 9.24 26.77
CA VAL A 127 -8.56 9.59 25.53
C VAL A 127 -9.75 8.66 25.32
N ALA A 128 -9.56 7.35 25.45
CA ALA A 128 -10.63 6.36 25.31
C ALA A 128 -11.79 6.61 26.29
N ALA A 129 -11.48 6.90 27.56
CA ALA A 129 -12.48 7.20 28.58
C ALA A 129 -13.23 8.53 28.37
N SER A 130 -12.65 9.48 27.61
CA SER A 130 -13.26 10.78 27.38
C SER A 130 -14.39 10.77 26.35
N HIS A 131 -14.40 9.77 25.45
CA HIS A 131 -15.30 9.71 24.29
C HIS A 131 -15.29 10.98 23.41
N ASP A 132 -14.22 11.77 23.47
CA ASP A 132 -14.05 13.00 22.71
C ASP A 132 -13.42 12.70 21.35
N ARG A 133 -14.17 12.96 20.27
CA ARG A 133 -13.72 12.74 18.90
C ARG A 133 -12.48 13.56 18.56
N ALA A 134 -12.40 14.82 18.98
CA ALA A 134 -11.26 15.68 18.65
C ALA A 134 -9.98 15.12 19.27
N LYS A 135 -10.06 14.62 20.52
CA LYS A 135 -8.94 13.94 21.18
C LYS A 135 -8.56 12.63 20.49
N ASN A 136 -9.54 11.85 20.01
CA ASN A 136 -9.26 10.65 19.22
C ASN A 136 -8.51 10.95 17.92
N VAL A 137 -8.95 11.98 17.17
CA VAL A 137 -8.30 12.40 15.92
C VAL A 137 -6.86 12.89 16.19
N GLU A 138 -6.64 13.60 17.29
CA GLU A 138 -5.30 14.07 17.66
C GLU A 138 -4.39 12.91 18.10
N LEU A 139 -4.92 11.96 18.88
CA LEU A 139 -4.21 10.74 19.23
C LEU A 139 -3.83 9.93 17.97
N LEU A 140 -4.77 9.77 17.03
CA LEU A 140 -4.56 9.10 15.75
C LEU A 140 -3.41 9.74 14.97
N SER A 141 -3.40 11.07 14.88
CA SER A 141 -2.36 11.84 14.19
C SER A 141 -1.00 11.71 14.89
N THR A 142 -0.99 11.72 16.23
CA THR A 142 0.21 11.58 17.07
C THR A 142 0.85 10.20 16.94
N LEU A 143 0.04 9.15 16.83
CA LEU A 143 0.50 7.77 16.71
C LEU A 143 0.83 7.36 15.28
N ASN A 144 0.37 8.12 14.28
CA ASN A 144 0.60 7.86 12.86
C ASN A 144 1.07 9.14 12.14
N PRO A 145 2.26 9.65 12.49
CA PRO A 145 2.78 10.88 11.89
C PRO A 145 2.88 10.74 10.37
N GLU A 146 2.59 11.81 9.64
CA GLU A 146 2.65 11.87 8.16
C GLU A 146 1.73 10.87 7.42
N ARG A 147 0.76 10.29 8.13
CA ARG A 147 -0.18 9.31 7.57
C ARG A 147 -1.64 9.69 7.74
N VAL A 148 -1.93 10.71 8.55
CA VAL A 148 -3.29 11.19 8.82
C VAL A 148 -3.48 12.56 8.19
N TYR A 149 -4.44 12.68 7.28
CA TYR A 149 -4.68 13.86 6.48
C TYR A 149 -6.08 14.40 6.72
N ARG A 150 -6.17 15.64 7.21
CA ARG A 150 -7.44 16.35 7.39
C ARG A 150 -7.74 17.10 6.11
N ILE A 151 -8.59 16.51 5.26
CA ILE A 151 -8.93 17.04 3.95
C ILE A 151 -9.97 18.15 4.12
N ARG A 152 -9.68 19.31 3.53
CA ARG A 152 -10.63 20.41 3.38
C ARG A 152 -10.39 21.11 2.05
N ILE A 153 -11.22 20.82 1.06
CA ILE A 153 -11.11 21.40 -0.29
C ILE A 153 -12.32 22.31 -0.53
N PRO A 154 -12.14 23.64 -0.63
CA PRO A 154 -13.23 24.55 -0.95
C PRO A 154 -13.93 24.15 -2.26
N LEU A 155 -15.26 24.17 -2.28
CA LEU A 155 -16.02 23.82 -3.48
C LEU A 155 -15.73 24.75 -4.65
N ASP A 156 -15.39 26.01 -4.37
CA ASP A 156 -14.98 26.96 -5.41
C ASP A 156 -13.72 26.46 -6.14
N GLN A 157 -12.77 25.91 -5.39
CA GLN A 157 -11.55 25.33 -5.94
C GLN A 157 -11.84 24.04 -6.73
N VAL A 158 -12.73 23.20 -6.23
CA VAL A 158 -13.21 22.00 -6.95
C VAL A 158 -13.85 22.39 -8.27
N ALA A 159 -14.82 23.30 -8.24
CA ALA A 159 -15.55 23.77 -9.42
C ALA A 159 -14.61 24.45 -10.43
N GLN A 160 -13.69 25.30 -9.97
CA GLN A 160 -12.73 25.99 -10.82
C GLN A 160 -11.82 25.01 -11.58
N ARG A 161 -11.35 23.94 -10.91
CA ARG A 161 -10.50 22.91 -11.53
C ARG A 161 -11.29 22.00 -12.47
N TRP A 162 -12.53 21.71 -12.12
CA TRP A 162 -13.39 20.80 -12.88
C TRP A 162 -13.98 21.44 -14.13
N GLN A 163 -14.26 22.75 -14.08
CA GLN A 163 -14.86 23.52 -15.19
C GLN A 163 -14.18 23.30 -16.55
N PRO A 164 -12.86 23.46 -16.71
CA PRO A 164 -12.25 23.34 -18.04
C PRO A 164 -12.35 21.92 -18.60
N ILE A 165 -12.36 20.91 -17.74
CA ILE A 165 -12.49 19.50 -18.12
C ILE A 165 -13.92 19.23 -18.62
N LEU A 166 -14.91 19.73 -17.89
CA LEU A 166 -16.32 19.60 -18.24
C LEU A 166 -16.73 20.42 -19.47
N ALA A 167 -16.19 21.64 -19.63
CA ALA A 167 -16.45 22.47 -20.79
C ALA A 167 -16.00 21.80 -22.09
N GLY A 168 -14.91 21.01 -22.04
CA GLY A 168 -14.42 20.19 -23.13
C GLY A 168 -15.04 18.80 -23.25
N LEU A 169 -16.11 18.48 -22.50
CA LEU A 169 -16.78 17.18 -22.56
C LEU A 169 -17.96 17.20 -23.54
N ASP A 170 -17.81 16.47 -24.64
CA ASP A 170 -18.86 16.31 -25.65
C ASP A 170 -20.00 15.42 -25.15
N ALA A 171 -21.24 15.71 -25.54
CA ALA A 171 -22.41 14.92 -25.12
C ALA A 171 -22.34 13.44 -25.55
N GLY A 172 -21.69 13.17 -26.69
CA GLY A 172 -21.44 11.82 -27.22
C GLY A 172 -20.09 11.22 -26.82
N ALA A 173 -19.40 11.77 -25.83
CA ALA A 173 -18.07 11.30 -25.43
C ALA A 173 -18.09 9.80 -25.04
N PRO A 174 -17.08 9.01 -25.45
CA PRO A 174 -16.93 7.63 -25.02
C PRO A 174 -16.86 7.49 -23.49
N LEU A 175 -17.28 6.34 -22.96
CA LEU A 175 -17.30 6.06 -21.51
C LEU A 175 -15.96 6.39 -20.82
N ALA A 176 -14.83 6.04 -21.43
CA ALA A 176 -13.51 6.33 -20.87
C ALA A 176 -13.28 7.83 -20.62
N ARG A 177 -13.66 8.68 -21.58
CA ARG A 177 -13.55 10.15 -21.44
C ARG A 177 -14.54 10.71 -20.43
N LYS A 178 -15.74 10.14 -20.33
CA LYS A 178 -16.71 10.48 -19.29
C LYS A 178 -16.19 10.12 -17.90
N LEU A 179 -15.56 8.95 -17.74
CA LEU A 179 -14.93 8.53 -16.48
C LEU A 179 -13.78 9.44 -16.08
N ASP A 180 -12.93 9.85 -17.04
CA ASP A 180 -11.87 10.83 -16.76
C ASP A 180 -12.47 12.14 -16.23
N ALA A 181 -13.51 12.66 -16.89
CA ALA A 181 -14.20 13.87 -16.45
C ALA A 181 -14.86 13.69 -15.08
N ALA A 182 -15.51 12.55 -14.83
CA ALA A 182 -16.16 12.25 -13.56
C ALA A 182 -15.16 12.16 -12.41
N ASN A 183 -14.06 11.42 -12.59
CA ASN A 183 -13.05 11.23 -11.55
C ASN A 183 -12.22 12.51 -11.32
N ALA A 184 -12.16 13.40 -12.31
CA ALA A 184 -11.47 14.69 -12.18
C ALA A 184 -12.12 15.67 -11.20
N VAL A 185 -13.37 15.42 -10.76
CA VAL A 185 -14.00 16.23 -9.70
C VAL A 185 -13.20 16.16 -8.39
N LEU A 186 -12.60 15.01 -8.11
CA LEU A 186 -11.80 14.77 -6.92
C LEU A 186 -10.69 13.76 -7.27
N PRO A 187 -9.63 14.20 -7.96
CA PRO A 187 -8.63 13.31 -8.53
C PRO A 187 -8.00 12.38 -7.49
N GLY A 188 -7.94 11.10 -7.82
CA GLY A 188 -7.41 10.06 -6.93
C GLY A 188 -8.27 9.79 -5.70
N ARG A 189 -9.52 10.26 -5.64
CA ARG A 189 -10.49 10.00 -4.55
C ARG A 189 -11.85 9.58 -5.07
N ALA A 190 -12.30 10.20 -6.15
CA ALA A 190 -13.34 9.65 -7.00
C ALA A 190 -12.70 8.56 -7.89
N HIS A 191 -12.92 7.30 -7.53
CA HIS A 191 -12.39 6.11 -8.23
C HIS A 191 -13.49 5.34 -8.96
N LEU A 192 -14.27 6.05 -9.76
CA LEU A 192 -15.33 5.43 -10.55
C LEU A 192 -14.71 4.61 -11.68
N THR A 193 -15.18 3.37 -11.82
CA THR A 193 -14.82 2.47 -12.91
C THR A 193 -15.96 2.29 -13.92
N ALA A 194 -17.15 2.79 -13.57
CA ALA A 194 -18.35 2.81 -14.38
C ALA A 194 -19.22 4.00 -13.95
N LEU A 195 -20.15 4.42 -14.81
CA LEU A 195 -21.13 5.46 -14.50
C LEU A 195 -22.53 4.83 -14.44
N SER A 196 -23.23 5.04 -13.33
CA SER A 196 -24.67 4.78 -13.27
C SER A 196 -25.44 5.83 -14.07
N GLY A 197 -26.70 5.55 -14.40
CA GLY A 197 -27.56 6.52 -15.10
C GLY A 197 -27.68 7.85 -14.35
N ASP A 198 -27.84 7.80 -13.02
CA ASP A 198 -27.86 9.00 -12.16
C ASP A 198 -26.56 9.81 -12.28
N LEU A 199 -25.40 9.16 -12.15
CA LEU A 199 -24.11 9.84 -12.21
C LEU A 199 -23.83 10.42 -13.61
N ASP A 200 -24.20 9.71 -14.68
CA ASP A 200 -24.05 10.22 -16.04
C ASP A 200 -24.95 11.45 -16.28
N ALA A 201 -26.18 11.44 -15.77
CA ALA A 201 -27.09 12.58 -15.85
C ALA A 201 -26.57 13.79 -15.06
N MET A 202 -26.04 13.57 -13.85
CA MET A 202 -25.43 14.64 -13.04
C MET A 202 -24.19 15.22 -13.72
N LEU A 203 -23.33 14.37 -14.31
CA LEU A 203 -22.16 14.80 -15.08
C LEU A 203 -22.57 15.65 -16.29
N ALA A 204 -23.61 15.23 -17.01
CA ALA A 204 -24.14 16.00 -18.15
C ALA A 204 -24.69 17.37 -17.71
N GLY A 205 -25.38 17.44 -16.57
CA GLY A 205 -25.83 18.69 -15.95
C GLY A 205 -24.65 19.62 -15.62
N ALA A 206 -23.62 19.07 -14.98
CA ALA A 206 -22.36 19.76 -14.68
C ALA A 206 -21.67 20.31 -15.93
N ALA A 207 -21.58 19.50 -16.99
CA ALA A 207 -21.04 19.96 -18.28
C ALA A 207 -21.89 21.06 -18.93
N GLY A 208 -23.22 21.02 -18.77
CA GLY A 208 -24.11 22.11 -19.17
C GLY A 208 -23.80 23.42 -18.45
N ALA A 209 -23.72 23.38 -17.11
CA ALA A 209 -23.42 24.55 -16.29
C ALA A 209 -22.01 25.11 -16.58
N ALA A 210 -21.01 24.23 -16.75
CA ALA A 210 -19.64 24.63 -17.05
C ALA A 210 -19.51 25.42 -18.37
N ARG A 211 -20.35 25.13 -19.38
CA ARG A 211 -20.37 25.82 -20.68
C ARG A 211 -21.12 27.16 -20.66
N GLN A 212 -22.10 27.32 -19.78
CA GLN A 212 -22.93 28.53 -19.72
C GLN A 212 -22.25 29.72 -19.01
N GLY A 213 -21.15 29.48 -18.29
CA GLY A 213 -20.11 30.47 -17.98
C GLY A 213 -20.60 31.86 -17.53
N GLY A 214 -21.28 31.97 -16.39
CA GLY A 214 -21.50 33.24 -15.71
C GLY A 214 -20.38 33.56 -14.70
N SER A 215 -20.19 34.84 -14.37
CA SER A 215 -19.16 35.35 -13.41
C SER A 215 -19.26 34.76 -12.00
N ASP A 216 -20.39 34.13 -11.66
CA ASP A 216 -20.71 33.81 -10.27
C ASP A 216 -20.53 32.32 -9.93
N GLY A 217 -20.23 31.43 -10.88
CA GLY A 217 -19.82 30.03 -10.63
C GLY A 217 -20.73 29.13 -9.77
N ALA A 218 -21.83 29.66 -9.25
CA ALA A 218 -22.57 29.10 -8.12
C ALA A 218 -23.31 27.81 -8.48
N ALA A 219 -23.87 27.76 -9.69
CA ALA A 219 -24.55 26.57 -10.21
C ALA A 219 -23.58 25.40 -10.41
N LEU A 220 -22.39 25.66 -10.98
CA LEU A 220 -21.37 24.62 -11.13
C LEU A 220 -20.83 24.17 -9.76
N ARG A 221 -20.67 25.10 -8.82
CA ARG A 221 -20.26 24.80 -7.44
C ARG A 221 -21.26 23.88 -6.72
N GLU A 222 -22.55 24.16 -6.83
CA GLU A 222 -23.61 23.31 -6.26
C GLU A 222 -23.59 21.91 -6.90
N GLN A 223 -23.51 21.85 -8.22
CA GLN A 223 -23.44 20.58 -8.96
C GLN A 223 -22.18 19.78 -8.63
N ALA A 224 -21.03 20.44 -8.44
CA ALA A 224 -19.80 19.80 -7.99
C ALA A 224 -19.97 19.18 -6.60
N GLY A 225 -20.58 19.90 -5.65
CA GLY A 225 -20.85 19.37 -4.31
C GLY A 225 -21.72 18.12 -4.35
N ALA A 226 -22.88 18.19 -5.02
CA ALA A 226 -23.79 17.06 -5.15
C ALA A 226 -23.13 15.87 -5.86
N PHE A 227 -22.34 16.14 -6.91
CA PHE A 227 -21.63 15.10 -7.65
C PHE A 227 -20.56 14.41 -6.80
N VAL A 228 -19.77 15.16 -6.03
CA VAL A 228 -18.77 14.59 -5.10
C VAL A 228 -19.44 13.65 -4.10
N GLU A 229 -20.52 14.08 -3.45
CA GLU A 229 -21.20 13.24 -2.45
C GLU A 229 -21.73 11.95 -3.08
N LYS A 230 -22.38 12.03 -4.25
CA LYS A 230 -22.90 10.84 -4.94
C LYS A 230 -21.79 9.92 -5.44
N ALA A 231 -20.77 10.47 -6.09
CA ALA A 231 -19.67 9.71 -6.71
C ALA A 231 -18.78 9.00 -5.67
N THR A 232 -18.68 9.57 -4.47
CA THR A 232 -17.87 9.01 -3.38
C THR A 232 -18.69 8.23 -2.35
N GLY A 233 -19.99 8.00 -2.58
CA GLY A 233 -20.87 7.35 -1.60
C GLY A 233 -21.02 8.12 -0.28
N GLY A 234 -20.75 9.42 -0.28
CA GLY A 234 -20.82 10.30 0.88
C GLY A 234 -19.60 10.23 1.81
N PHE A 235 -18.53 9.53 1.44
CA PHE A 235 -17.31 9.45 2.28
C PHE A 235 -16.56 10.78 2.32
N TYR A 236 -16.62 11.54 1.23
CA TYR A 236 -16.16 12.91 1.15
C TYR A 236 -17.37 13.84 1.26
N ALA A 237 -17.72 14.18 2.50
CA ALA A 237 -18.90 14.98 2.79
C ALA A 237 -18.70 16.45 2.41
N VAL A 238 -19.77 17.09 1.94
CA VAL A 238 -19.76 18.53 1.64
C VAL A 238 -20.35 19.29 2.82
N ARG A 239 -19.53 20.08 3.51
CA ARG A 239 -19.92 20.87 4.69
C ARG A 239 -19.25 22.23 4.66
N ASP A 240 -19.98 23.28 5.02
CA ASP A 240 -19.47 24.65 5.10
C ASP A 240 -18.73 25.10 3.83
N GLY A 241 -19.32 24.78 2.67
CA GLY A 241 -18.76 25.14 1.36
C GLY A 241 -17.48 24.40 0.97
N ALA A 242 -17.13 23.30 1.63
CA ALA A 242 -15.93 22.52 1.34
C ALA A 242 -16.20 21.01 1.38
N VAL A 243 -15.47 20.26 0.56
CA VAL A 243 -15.31 18.82 0.70
C VAL A 243 -14.44 18.54 1.92
N GLN A 244 -14.92 17.73 2.86
CA GLN A 244 -14.25 17.43 4.12
C GLN A 244 -14.15 15.92 4.36
N ALA A 245 -12.98 15.47 4.81
CA ALA A 245 -12.74 14.08 5.21
C ALA A 245 -11.51 13.98 6.14
N ILE A 246 -11.36 12.85 6.83
CA ILE A 246 -10.11 12.47 7.47
C ILE A 246 -9.63 11.17 6.82
N GLU A 247 -8.46 11.22 6.21
CA GLU A 247 -7.84 10.07 5.56
C GLU A 247 -6.71 9.51 6.42
N PHE A 248 -6.61 8.18 6.44
CA PHE A 248 -5.38 7.48 6.82
C PHE A 248 -4.75 6.90 5.56
N THR A 249 -3.49 7.22 5.30
CA THR A 249 -2.74 6.70 4.14
C THR A 249 -1.47 5.97 4.58
N ALA A 250 -1.28 4.77 4.05
CA ALA A 250 -0.09 3.94 4.18
C ALA A 250 0.55 3.72 2.82
N ILE A 251 1.87 3.68 2.74
CA ILE A 251 2.60 3.34 1.51
C ILE A 251 3.59 2.24 1.85
N TYR A 252 3.44 1.09 1.22
CA TYR A 252 4.28 -0.09 1.45
C TYR A 252 5.19 -0.35 0.26
N PRO A 253 6.46 -0.71 0.47
CA PRO A 253 7.27 -1.22 -0.62
C PRO A 253 6.71 -2.57 -1.08
N ALA A 254 6.73 -2.83 -2.38
CA ALA A 254 6.12 -4.03 -2.94
C ALA A 254 7.07 -4.77 -3.88
N GLY A 255 7.21 -6.08 -3.70
CA GLY A 255 7.80 -6.97 -4.69
C GLY A 255 6.76 -7.47 -5.67
N THR A 256 7.18 -7.68 -6.92
CA THR A 256 6.28 -8.04 -8.02
C THR A 256 6.68 -9.37 -8.65
N VAL A 257 5.94 -9.81 -9.68
CA VAL A 257 6.24 -11.05 -10.40
C VAL A 257 7.68 -11.02 -10.94
N ASP A 258 8.36 -12.17 -10.94
CA ASP A 258 9.72 -12.36 -11.44
C ASP A 258 9.76 -12.30 -12.98
N ALA A 259 9.32 -11.16 -13.50
CA ALA A 259 9.30 -10.82 -14.89
C ALA A 259 9.49 -9.31 -15.07
N THR A 260 9.78 -8.93 -16.30
CA THR A 260 9.94 -7.53 -16.70
C THR A 260 9.21 -7.30 -18.00
N THR A 261 8.67 -6.10 -18.16
CA THR A 261 8.08 -5.62 -19.42
C THR A 261 8.95 -4.53 -20.04
N THR A 262 8.61 -4.10 -21.25
CA THR A 262 9.27 -2.98 -21.95
C THR A 262 8.26 -1.88 -22.26
N TYR A 263 8.62 -0.64 -21.95
CA TYR A 263 7.82 0.55 -22.24
C TYR A 263 8.72 1.65 -22.81
N HIS A 264 8.42 2.10 -24.03
CA HIS A 264 9.26 3.06 -24.78
C HIS A 264 10.76 2.70 -24.84
N GLY A 265 11.06 1.40 -24.90
CA GLY A 265 12.43 0.86 -24.95
C GLY A 265 13.12 0.73 -23.59
N GLU A 266 12.50 1.17 -22.50
CA GLU A 266 12.97 0.98 -21.13
C GLU A 266 12.38 -0.30 -20.54
N LYS A 267 13.19 -1.06 -19.81
CA LYS A 267 12.78 -2.32 -19.19
C LYS A 267 12.34 -2.06 -17.73
N LEU A 268 11.13 -2.50 -17.40
CA LEU A 268 10.45 -2.23 -16.12
C LEU A 268 10.07 -3.53 -15.41
N PRO A 269 10.03 -3.57 -14.07
CA PRO A 269 9.39 -4.66 -13.33
C PRO A 269 7.94 -4.86 -13.78
N ASP A 270 7.50 -6.10 -13.99
CA ASP A 270 6.12 -6.41 -14.35
C ASP A 270 5.25 -6.67 -13.10
N PHE A 271 3.94 -6.47 -13.19
CA PHE A 271 2.97 -6.69 -12.11
C PHE A 271 2.21 -8.00 -12.23
N GLY A 272 2.25 -8.67 -13.38
CA GLY A 272 1.59 -9.95 -13.69
C GLY A 272 0.06 -9.88 -13.77
N VAL A 273 -0.58 -9.02 -12.96
CA VAL A 273 -2.02 -8.77 -12.94
C VAL A 273 -2.28 -7.27 -12.81
N THR A 274 -3.08 -6.74 -13.74
CA THR A 274 -3.52 -5.34 -13.78
C THR A 274 -5.04 -5.25 -13.78
N GLY A 275 -5.59 -4.05 -13.58
CA GLY A 275 -7.02 -3.80 -13.50
C GLY A 275 -7.59 -3.78 -12.08
N VAL A 276 -8.90 -3.92 -11.96
CA VAL A 276 -9.63 -3.86 -10.69
C VAL A 276 -10.04 -5.25 -10.23
N TRP A 277 -9.61 -5.59 -9.03
CA TRP A 277 -9.80 -6.90 -8.42
C TRP A 277 -10.31 -6.76 -7.00
N ASN A 278 -11.34 -7.52 -6.67
CA ASN A 278 -11.74 -7.70 -5.30
C ASN A 278 -10.79 -8.71 -4.63
N LEU A 279 -10.66 -8.61 -3.31
CA LEU A 279 -10.14 -9.74 -2.55
C LEU A 279 -11.06 -10.95 -2.73
N THR A 280 -10.50 -12.15 -2.72
CA THR A 280 -11.22 -13.39 -3.00
C THR A 280 -10.83 -14.49 -2.02
N PRO A 281 -11.76 -15.38 -1.65
CA PRO A 281 -11.41 -16.51 -0.80
C PRO A 281 -10.46 -17.46 -1.50
N ARG A 282 -9.54 -18.04 -0.73
CA ARG A 282 -8.70 -19.13 -1.23
C ARG A 282 -9.50 -20.43 -1.20
N THR A 283 -10.00 -20.86 -2.36
CA THR A 283 -10.84 -22.07 -2.50
C THR A 283 -10.06 -23.35 -2.80
N HIS A 284 -8.76 -23.25 -3.12
CA HIS A 284 -7.90 -24.40 -3.44
C HIS A 284 -6.54 -24.31 -2.74
N GLY A 285 -5.91 -25.46 -2.46
CA GLY A 285 -4.58 -25.56 -1.85
C GLY A 285 -4.57 -26.36 -0.55
N ARG A 286 -3.59 -26.06 0.32
CA ARG A 286 -3.45 -26.68 1.66
C ARG A 286 -3.86 -25.67 2.74
N GLY A 287 -4.24 -26.12 3.94
CA GLY A 287 -4.60 -25.25 5.07
C GLY A 287 -6.10 -24.89 5.11
N LEU A 288 -6.46 -23.85 5.86
CA LEU A 288 -7.86 -23.41 6.02
C LEU A 288 -8.35 -22.67 4.76
N LEU A 289 -9.07 -23.40 3.90
CA LEU A 289 -9.65 -22.89 2.65
C LEU A 289 -11.00 -22.19 2.86
N GLY A 290 -11.52 -21.56 1.80
CA GLY A 290 -12.80 -20.84 1.79
C GLY A 290 -12.74 -19.44 2.37
N MET A 291 -11.54 -18.95 2.72
CA MET A 291 -11.36 -17.69 3.46
C MET A 291 -10.50 -16.69 2.67
N VAL A 292 -10.83 -15.40 2.80
CA VAL A 292 -10.04 -14.30 2.20
C VAL A 292 -8.75 -14.04 2.98
N ASP A 293 -8.80 -14.12 4.30
CA ASP A 293 -7.66 -13.93 5.20
C ASP A 293 -6.91 -15.25 5.45
N TYR A 294 -6.48 -15.88 4.37
CA TYR A 294 -5.86 -17.20 4.35
C TYR A 294 -4.54 -17.26 5.15
N LEU A 295 -4.39 -18.33 5.95
CA LEU A 295 -3.13 -18.68 6.62
C LEU A 295 -2.51 -19.90 5.94
N SER A 296 -1.29 -19.74 5.46
CA SER A 296 -0.54 -20.83 4.83
C SER A 296 -0.02 -21.81 5.90
N PRO A 297 -0.21 -23.13 5.73
CA PRO A 297 0.41 -24.13 6.61
C PRO A 297 1.90 -24.32 6.28
N ASN A 298 2.41 -23.71 5.21
CA ASN A 298 3.85 -23.70 4.94
C ASN A 298 4.52 -22.69 5.90
N PRO A 299 5.40 -23.15 6.80
CA PRO A 299 6.06 -22.27 7.77
C PRO A 299 6.82 -21.12 7.10
N GLY A 300 7.25 -21.25 5.85
CA GLY A 300 7.92 -20.17 5.08
C GLY A 300 7.19 -18.82 5.07
N TYR A 301 5.87 -18.83 5.21
CA TYR A 301 5.02 -17.63 5.27
C TYR A 301 4.81 -17.10 6.70
N GLY A 302 5.36 -17.79 7.70
CA GLY A 302 5.37 -17.41 9.11
C GLY A 302 4.00 -17.14 9.70
N PHE A 303 2.98 -17.86 9.23
CA PHE A 303 1.59 -17.71 9.68
C PHE A 303 1.07 -16.27 9.54
N ILE A 304 1.64 -15.47 8.64
CA ILE A 304 1.12 -14.15 8.28
C ILE A 304 0.02 -14.34 7.25
N THR A 305 -1.06 -13.56 7.41
CA THR A 305 -2.20 -13.61 6.50
C THR A 305 -1.79 -13.26 5.08
N MET A 306 -2.32 -14.03 4.14
CA MET A 306 -2.33 -13.70 2.72
C MET A 306 -3.73 -13.18 2.37
N LEU A 307 -3.80 -12.17 1.52
CA LEU A 307 -5.06 -11.64 0.96
C LEU A 307 -5.09 -11.90 -0.55
N PRO A 308 -5.68 -13.03 -1.01
CA PRO A 308 -5.80 -13.33 -2.42
C PRO A 308 -6.71 -12.33 -3.13
N TYR A 309 -6.42 -12.02 -4.39
CA TYR A 309 -7.26 -11.19 -5.25
C TYR A 309 -7.52 -11.81 -6.63
N GLN A 310 -6.77 -12.85 -7.02
CA GLN A 310 -7.02 -13.58 -8.26
C GLN A 310 -6.59 -15.04 -8.13
N TYR A 311 -7.44 -15.97 -8.56
CA TYR A 311 -7.07 -17.37 -8.74
C TYR A 311 -6.24 -17.55 -10.02
N ALA A 312 -5.04 -18.12 -9.89
CA ALA A 312 -4.07 -18.29 -10.99
C ALA A 312 -3.98 -19.74 -11.52
N GLY A 313 -4.83 -20.65 -11.01
CA GLY A 313 -4.91 -22.04 -11.44
C GLY A 313 -4.24 -23.03 -10.48
N GLY A 314 -4.71 -24.27 -10.49
CA GLY A 314 -4.24 -25.34 -9.59
C GLY A 314 -4.38 -24.94 -8.11
N ILE A 315 -3.24 -24.82 -7.42
CA ILE A 315 -3.20 -24.36 -6.02
C ILE A 315 -2.75 -22.89 -5.88
N THR A 316 -2.53 -22.19 -6.99
CA THR A 316 -1.87 -20.89 -7.04
C THR A 316 -2.86 -19.72 -7.08
N TYR A 317 -2.49 -18.64 -6.41
CA TYR A 317 -3.25 -17.40 -6.32
C TYR A 317 -2.27 -16.25 -6.39
N ASN A 318 -2.71 -15.15 -7.01
CA ASN A 318 -2.07 -13.86 -6.83
C ASN A 318 -2.70 -13.20 -5.60
N ALA A 319 -1.83 -12.86 -4.65
CA ALA A 319 -2.22 -12.39 -3.33
C ALA A 319 -1.27 -11.29 -2.84
N PHE A 320 -1.75 -10.42 -1.95
CA PHE A 320 -0.86 -9.71 -1.04
C PHE A 320 -0.40 -10.71 0.02
N HIS A 321 0.91 -10.81 0.24
CA HIS A 321 1.43 -11.55 1.38
C HIS A 321 2.77 -10.97 1.83
N ASN A 322 3.28 -11.48 2.94
CA ASN A 322 4.59 -11.14 3.50
C ASN A 322 5.72 -11.35 2.47
N ALA A 323 6.95 -10.97 2.83
CA ALA A 323 8.09 -11.00 1.90
C ALA A 323 8.29 -12.37 1.23
N GLY A 324 7.88 -13.47 1.88
CA GLY A 324 7.87 -14.82 1.29
C GLY A 324 9.27 -15.34 0.96
N VAL A 325 10.30 -14.64 1.44
CA VAL A 325 11.72 -14.88 1.19
C VAL A 325 12.43 -14.83 2.52
N ARG A 326 13.13 -15.92 2.85
CA ARG A 326 13.94 -16.03 4.07
C ARG A 326 15.38 -15.71 3.75
N CYS A 327 15.92 -14.68 4.39
CA CYS A 327 17.36 -14.49 4.43
C CYS A 327 17.91 -15.18 5.67
N GLN A 328 18.52 -16.35 5.49
CA GLN A 328 19.25 -17.02 6.55
C GLN A 328 20.55 -16.25 6.81
N LEU A 329 20.72 -15.72 8.01
CA LEU A 329 21.82 -14.80 8.31
C LEU A 329 23.20 -15.46 8.18
N ASN A 330 23.30 -16.78 8.34
CA ASN A 330 24.57 -17.50 8.19
C ASN A 330 24.91 -17.90 6.75
N SER A 331 23.96 -17.88 5.80
CA SER A 331 24.15 -18.43 4.45
C SER A 331 23.81 -17.45 3.31
N THR A 332 23.04 -16.39 3.56
CA THR A 332 22.74 -15.36 2.56
C THR A 332 23.93 -14.41 2.38
N LYS A 333 24.83 -14.77 1.46
CA LYS A 333 26.16 -14.15 1.31
C LYS A 333 26.16 -12.66 0.99
N PHE A 334 25.17 -12.15 0.25
CA PHE A 334 25.14 -10.73 -0.10
C PHE A 334 24.80 -9.82 1.09
N LEU A 335 24.23 -10.36 2.18
CA LEU A 335 23.88 -9.54 3.33
C LEU A 335 25.15 -9.01 4.02
N PRO A 336 25.23 -7.70 4.30
CA PRO A 336 26.36 -7.14 5.02
C PRO A 336 26.50 -7.74 6.41
N ALA A 337 27.75 -7.86 6.90
CA ALA A 337 28.06 -8.51 8.17
C ALA A 337 27.32 -7.87 9.37
N ALA A 338 27.11 -6.56 9.33
CA ALA A 338 26.35 -5.82 10.35
C ALA A 338 24.92 -6.33 10.53
N TRP A 339 24.30 -6.85 9.46
CA TRP A 339 22.94 -7.40 9.51
C TRP A 339 22.92 -8.88 9.87
N ARG A 340 24.06 -9.57 9.77
CA ARG A 340 24.15 -11.01 10.08
C ARG A 340 24.38 -11.30 11.56
N ASN A 341 24.97 -10.34 12.29
CA ASN A 341 25.41 -10.50 13.68
C ASN A 341 24.55 -9.69 14.66
N VAL A 342 23.22 -9.79 14.55
CA VAL A 342 22.28 -9.06 15.43
C VAL A 342 21.83 -9.94 16.59
N VAL A 343 21.99 -9.42 17.81
CA VAL A 343 21.60 -10.08 19.06
C VAL A 343 20.08 -9.99 19.27
N SER A 344 19.50 -11.06 19.80
CA SER A 344 18.08 -11.15 20.12
C SER A 344 17.67 -10.17 21.23
N GLU A 345 16.60 -9.40 21.00
CA GLU A 345 16.08 -8.44 21.98
C GLU A 345 15.61 -9.09 23.29
N ARG A 346 15.18 -10.35 23.23
CA ARG A 346 14.69 -11.12 24.40
C ARG A 346 15.77 -11.99 25.05
N ASP A 347 16.87 -12.28 24.34
CA ASP A 347 17.96 -13.13 24.85
C ASP A 347 19.30 -12.61 24.34
N GLY A 348 19.99 -11.83 25.18
CA GLY A 348 21.27 -11.19 24.87
C GLY A 348 22.42 -12.16 24.56
N LYS A 349 22.21 -13.47 24.72
CA LYS A 349 23.21 -14.51 24.42
C LYS A 349 22.97 -15.19 23.07
N LYS A 350 21.85 -14.93 22.40
CA LYS A 350 21.48 -15.54 21.13
C LYS A 350 21.50 -14.51 20.02
N LEU A 351 22.09 -14.88 18.89
CA LEU A 351 21.91 -14.15 17.64
C LEU A 351 20.59 -14.54 17.00
N TYR A 352 19.98 -13.61 16.28
CA TYR A 352 18.92 -13.97 15.34
C TYR A 352 19.47 -14.91 14.26
N GLN A 353 18.59 -15.74 13.71
CA GLN A 353 18.96 -16.72 12.67
C GLN A 353 18.49 -16.29 11.29
N ASN A 354 17.41 -15.52 11.25
CA ASN A 354 16.73 -15.16 10.02
C ASN A 354 16.36 -13.67 10.00
N LEU A 355 16.23 -13.16 8.79
CA LEU A 355 15.75 -11.83 8.48
C LEU A 355 14.73 -11.91 7.34
N TRP A 356 13.57 -11.29 7.56
CA TRP A 356 12.63 -10.97 6.49
C TRP A 356 12.89 -9.56 6.00
N ILE A 357 13.21 -9.44 4.71
CA ILE A 357 13.28 -8.17 3.98
C ILE A 357 12.51 -8.31 2.68
N ALA A 358 11.71 -7.31 2.34
CA ALA A 358 11.02 -7.27 1.06
C ALA A 358 12.00 -6.83 -0.04
N SER A 359 11.87 -7.40 -1.24
CA SER A 359 12.49 -6.84 -2.43
C SER A 359 11.46 -5.98 -3.14
N ARG A 360 11.81 -4.76 -3.56
CA ARG A 360 11.03 -3.99 -4.54
C ARG A 360 11.39 -4.38 -5.98
N ALA A 361 11.92 -5.57 -6.20
CA ALA A 361 12.27 -6.11 -7.51
C ALA A 361 11.34 -7.26 -7.92
N PRO A 362 11.44 -7.71 -9.18
CA PRO A 362 10.86 -8.97 -9.64
C PRO A 362 11.42 -10.13 -8.81
N VAL A 363 10.61 -10.73 -7.93
CA VAL A 363 11.03 -11.85 -7.06
C VAL A 363 9.93 -12.90 -6.82
N SER A 364 8.71 -12.67 -7.31
CA SER A 364 7.52 -13.46 -6.96
C SER A 364 7.05 -14.33 -8.13
N HIS A 365 6.33 -15.43 -7.87
CA HIS A 365 5.64 -16.18 -8.93
C HIS A 365 4.29 -15.57 -9.36
N GLY A 366 3.96 -14.35 -8.90
CA GLY A 366 2.75 -13.61 -9.31
C GLY A 366 2.12 -12.78 -8.19
N CYS A 367 2.42 -13.11 -6.94
CA CYS A 367 1.95 -12.36 -5.77
C CYS A 367 2.61 -10.99 -5.63
N THR A 368 1.90 -10.07 -4.97
CA THR A 368 2.45 -8.81 -4.45
C THR A 368 3.05 -9.05 -3.06
N ARG A 369 4.36 -8.94 -2.93
CA ARG A 369 5.08 -9.19 -1.67
C ARG A 369 5.26 -7.88 -0.90
N LEU A 370 4.83 -7.86 0.35
CA LEU A 370 4.97 -6.73 1.27
C LEU A 370 5.92 -7.10 2.42
N PRO A 371 6.53 -6.13 3.12
CA PRO A 371 7.14 -6.39 4.41
C PRO A 371 6.16 -7.09 5.36
N SER A 372 6.67 -7.99 6.18
CA SER A 372 5.87 -8.87 7.05
C SER A 372 4.99 -8.09 8.03
N GLY A 373 5.53 -7.05 8.64
CA GLY A 373 4.78 -6.15 9.51
C GLY A 373 3.76 -5.30 8.77
N HIS A 374 4.09 -4.81 7.57
CA HIS A 374 3.16 -4.05 6.74
C HIS A 374 2.02 -4.90 6.19
N MET A 375 2.24 -6.20 5.95
CA MET A 375 1.16 -7.13 5.62
C MET A 375 0.20 -7.31 6.79
N THR A 376 0.73 -7.35 8.01
CA THR A 376 -0.07 -7.46 9.24
C THR A 376 -0.84 -6.16 9.50
N GLU A 377 -0.23 -5.02 9.22
CA GLU A 377 -0.89 -3.71 9.24
C GLU A 377 -2.01 -3.60 8.19
N LEU A 378 -1.75 -4.02 6.95
CA LEU A 378 -2.78 -4.09 5.91
C LEU A 378 -3.99 -4.91 6.38
N ARG A 379 -3.75 -6.07 7.02
CA ARG A 379 -4.82 -6.89 7.58
C ARG A 379 -5.58 -6.20 8.73
N GLN A 380 -4.91 -5.37 9.54
CA GLN A 380 -5.55 -4.56 10.58
C GLN A 380 -6.48 -3.50 9.99
N ILE A 381 -6.06 -2.87 8.90
CA ILE A 381 -6.79 -1.76 8.26
C ILE A 381 -8.15 -2.20 7.70
N VAL A 382 -8.17 -3.36 7.05
CA VAL A 382 -9.35 -3.90 6.36
C VAL A 382 -10.37 -4.57 7.32
N PRO A 383 -11.62 -4.80 6.87
CA PRO A 383 -12.67 -5.42 7.68
C PRO A 383 -12.27 -6.74 8.36
N THR A 384 -12.88 -7.06 9.49
CA THR A 384 -12.58 -8.30 10.24
C THR A 384 -13.19 -9.53 9.61
N ASP A 385 -14.38 -9.37 9.03
CA ASP A 385 -15.21 -10.45 8.51
C ASP A 385 -14.83 -10.84 7.08
N SER A 386 -14.61 -12.14 6.85
CA SER A 386 -14.20 -12.65 5.54
C SER A 386 -15.18 -12.34 4.40
N PRO A 387 -16.51 -12.46 4.55
CA PRO A 387 -17.44 -12.07 3.49
C PRO A 387 -17.41 -10.57 3.17
N VAL A 388 -17.11 -9.72 4.16
CA VAL A 388 -16.99 -8.26 3.96
C VAL A 388 -15.67 -7.93 3.27
N LEU A 389 -14.59 -8.68 3.56
CA LEU A 389 -13.31 -8.54 2.87
C LEU A 389 -13.41 -8.75 1.36
N GLU A 390 -14.31 -9.62 0.88
CA GLU A 390 -14.53 -9.85 -0.56
C GLU A 390 -15.03 -8.63 -1.33
N ARG A 391 -15.47 -7.59 -0.62
CA ARG A 391 -15.88 -6.32 -1.21
C ARG A 391 -14.75 -5.30 -1.30
N VAL A 392 -13.63 -5.52 -0.60
CA VAL A 392 -12.47 -4.63 -0.69
C VAL A 392 -11.87 -4.72 -2.08
N ARG A 393 -11.82 -3.58 -2.76
CA ARG A 393 -11.28 -3.44 -4.12
C ARG A 393 -9.80 -3.09 -4.07
N THR A 394 -9.07 -3.63 -5.03
CA THR A 394 -7.66 -3.38 -5.26
C THR A 394 -7.50 -2.95 -6.71
N PHE A 395 -6.79 -1.85 -6.90
CA PHE A 395 -6.53 -1.20 -8.17
C PHE A 395 -5.09 -1.48 -8.54
N ARG A 396 -4.88 -2.01 -9.74
CA ARG A 396 -3.56 -2.47 -10.18
C ARG A 396 -3.27 -1.82 -11.52
N ASP A 397 -2.40 -0.84 -11.50
CA ASP A 397 -2.03 -0.08 -12.68
C ASP A 397 -1.29 -0.94 -13.72
N LEU A 398 -1.11 -0.38 -14.91
CA LEU A 398 -0.11 -0.91 -15.83
C LEU A 398 1.30 -0.67 -15.25
N PRO A 399 2.28 -1.54 -15.51
CA PRO A 399 3.66 -1.34 -15.02
C PRO A 399 4.30 0.01 -15.39
N SER A 400 3.83 0.64 -16.48
CA SER A 400 4.29 1.95 -16.93
C SER A 400 3.66 3.12 -16.15
N CYS A 401 2.44 2.95 -15.63
CA CYS A 401 1.63 3.99 -14.99
C CYS A 401 2.06 4.26 -13.55
N TYR A 402 2.14 5.54 -13.18
CA TYR A 402 2.45 5.98 -11.83
C TYR A 402 1.18 6.26 -11.01
N ASP A 403 1.24 5.96 -9.72
CA ASP A 403 0.27 6.46 -8.73
C ASP A 403 0.56 7.94 -8.49
N VAL A 404 -0.36 8.79 -8.93
CA VAL A 404 -0.30 10.24 -8.75
C VAL A 404 -1.44 10.66 -7.84
N PHE A 405 -1.09 11.18 -6.67
CA PHE A 405 -2.05 11.46 -5.63
C PHE A 405 -1.74 12.77 -4.90
N ASP A 406 -2.78 13.54 -4.62
CA ASP A 406 -2.71 14.73 -3.77
C ASP A 406 -3.02 14.31 -2.33
N LEU A 407 -1.97 14.02 -1.56
CA LEU A 407 -2.09 13.54 -0.17
C LEU A 407 -2.84 14.52 0.74
N ARG A 408 -2.74 15.83 0.48
CA ARG A 408 -3.21 16.87 1.41
C ARG A 408 -4.56 17.46 1.02
N GLY A 409 -5.01 17.23 -0.21
CA GLY A 409 -6.20 17.88 -0.75
C GLY A 409 -5.95 19.36 -1.11
N ASP A 410 -4.70 19.80 -1.24
CA ASP A 410 -4.37 21.19 -1.62
C ASP A 410 -4.31 21.38 -3.15
N GLY A 411 -4.41 20.29 -3.89
CA GLY A 411 -4.31 20.14 -5.33
C GLY A 411 -2.91 20.18 -5.90
N THR A 412 -1.92 19.86 -5.09
CA THR A 412 -0.55 19.61 -5.54
C THR A 412 -0.32 18.10 -5.64
N PRO A 413 -0.60 17.48 -6.80
CA PRO A 413 -0.38 16.05 -6.95
C PRO A 413 1.12 15.73 -6.91
N ALA A 414 1.45 14.54 -6.38
CA ALA A 414 2.79 13.99 -6.42
C ALA A 414 2.75 12.54 -6.91
N VAL A 415 3.81 12.11 -7.58
CA VAL A 415 4.07 10.69 -7.77
C VAL A 415 4.34 10.09 -6.40
N ILE A 416 3.69 8.98 -6.08
CA ILE A 416 3.86 8.30 -4.81
C ILE A 416 5.11 7.41 -4.86
N GLY A 417 5.94 7.54 -3.83
CA GLY A 417 7.13 6.73 -3.63
C GLY A 417 7.42 6.51 -2.15
N ILE A 418 8.45 5.71 -1.89
CA ILE A 418 8.87 5.33 -0.54
C ILE A 418 10.40 5.26 -0.44
N GLN A 419 10.92 5.68 0.71
CA GLN A 419 12.32 5.62 1.11
C GLN A 419 12.70 4.19 1.52
N TYR A 420 12.61 3.27 0.58
CA TYR A 420 12.98 1.87 0.74
C TYR A 420 13.73 1.40 -0.50
N TYR A 421 15.04 1.21 -0.39
CA TYR A 421 15.93 1.10 -1.55
C TYR A 421 16.46 -0.32 -1.78
N ILE A 422 15.72 -1.34 -1.36
CA ILE A 422 16.13 -2.74 -1.51
C ILE A 422 15.53 -3.35 -2.78
N ALA A 423 16.41 -3.84 -3.65
CA ALA A 423 16.07 -4.66 -4.80
C ALA A 423 17.08 -5.80 -4.95
N TYR A 424 16.63 -7.04 -4.74
CA TYR A 424 17.42 -8.24 -4.90
C TYR A 424 16.73 -9.27 -5.80
N LYS A 425 17.52 -10.17 -6.36
CA LYS A 425 17.10 -11.32 -7.16
C LYS A 425 17.12 -12.60 -6.31
N CYS A 426 16.18 -13.49 -6.54
CA CYS A 426 16.19 -14.84 -6.01
C CYS A 426 16.57 -15.89 -7.06
N ASP A 427 16.97 -17.07 -6.61
CA ASP A 427 16.99 -18.28 -7.45
C ASP A 427 15.56 -18.83 -7.65
N THR A 428 15.47 -19.94 -8.39
CA THR A 428 14.22 -20.66 -8.65
C THR A 428 13.56 -21.22 -7.39
N GLU A 429 14.29 -21.34 -6.29
CA GLU A 429 13.80 -21.81 -4.98
C GLU A 429 13.46 -20.65 -4.03
N HIS A 430 13.44 -19.41 -4.52
CA HIS A 430 13.20 -18.18 -3.74
C HIS A 430 14.29 -17.87 -2.71
N THR A 431 15.50 -18.39 -2.89
CA THR A 431 16.65 -18.02 -2.06
C THR A 431 17.25 -16.72 -2.58
N PRO A 432 17.42 -15.68 -1.73
CA PRO A 432 18.10 -14.45 -2.13
C PRO A 432 19.52 -14.73 -2.60
N LEU A 433 19.88 -14.28 -3.80
CA LEU A 433 21.19 -14.53 -4.40
C LEU A 433 22.10 -13.29 -4.44
N ARG A 434 21.58 -12.17 -4.93
CA ARG A 434 22.33 -10.92 -5.15
C ARG A 434 21.40 -9.73 -5.30
N THR A 435 21.93 -8.53 -5.14
CA THR A 435 21.22 -7.28 -5.45
C THR A 435 21.12 -7.02 -6.95
N TYR A 436 20.07 -6.29 -7.34
CA TYR A 436 20.00 -5.66 -8.66
C TYR A 436 20.77 -4.33 -8.69
N VAL A 437 20.83 -3.65 -7.55
CA VAL A 437 21.39 -2.31 -7.39
C VAL A 437 21.76 -2.08 -5.93
N ALA A 438 22.72 -1.20 -5.68
CA ALA A 438 23.09 -0.77 -4.33
C ALA A 438 21.88 -0.18 -3.61
N ASN A 439 21.74 -0.46 -2.32
CA ASN A 439 20.64 0.02 -1.46
C ASN A 439 20.79 1.49 -1.04
N ARG A 440 21.22 2.33 -1.97
CA ARG A 440 21.30 3.78 -1.84
C ARG A 440 20.24 4.41 -2.73
N ARG A 441 19.65 5.51 -2.27
CA ARG A 441 18.57 6.22 -2.94
C ARG A 441 18.81 6.51 -4.43
N ASP A 442 19.91 7.19 -4.74
CA ASP A 442 20.23 7.64 -6.10
C ASP A 442 20.43 6.50 -7.10
N PRO A 443 21.31 5.50 -6.86
CA PRO A 443 21.44 4.39 -7.80
C PRO A 443 20.15 3.58 -7.89
N TYR A 444 19.43 3.39 -6.78
CA TYR A 444 18.15 2.69 -6.77
C TYR A 444 17.10 3.39 -7.65
N TYR A 445 16.93 4.70 -7.54
CA TYR A 445 16.00 5.44 -8.39
C TYR A 445 16.40 5.50 -9.86
N ARG A 446 17.70 5.55 -10.17
CA ARG A 446 18.17 5.41 -11.56
C ARG A 446 17.85 4.02 -12.12
N TRP A 447 17.97 2.97 -11.31
CA TRP A 447 17.56 1.62 -11.70
C TRP A 447 16.05 1.51 -11.91
N LEU A 448 15.25 2.07 -11.02
CA LEU A 448 13.78 1.93 -11.01
C LEU A 448 13.09 2.80 -12.07
N TYR A 449 13.56 4.04 -12.27
CA TYR A 449 12.92 5.03 -13.13
C TYR A 449 13.73 5.37 -14.38
N GLY A 450 14.96 4.89 -14.50
CA GLY A 450 15.82 5.14 -15.66
C GLY A 450 16.15 6.62 -15.83
N GLY A 451 16.21 7.08 -17.09
CA GLY A 451 16.42 8.50 -17.43
C GLY A 451 15.24 9.42 -17.12
N ASN A 452 14.12 8.89 -16.62
CA ASN A 452 12.90 9.65 -16.36
C ASN A 452 12.94 10.41 -15.01
N VAL A 453 13.85 10.03 -14.09
CA VAL A 453 14.00 10.69 -12.79
C VAL A 453 15.00 11.84 -12.85
N VAL A 454 14.65 12.97 -12.26
CA VAL A 454 15.56 14.08 -11.95
C VAL A 454 15.83 14.07 -10.46
N LEU A 455 17.06 13.72 -10.09
CA LEU A 455 17.45 13.56 -8.70
C LEU A 455 17.72 14.92 -8.04
N GLY A 456 17.26 15.04 -6.79
CA GLY A 456 17.58 16.13 -5.86
C GLY A 456 17.51 15.58 -4.43
N PRO A 457 17.65 16.42 -3.39
CA PRO A 457 17.40 16.02 -2.00
C PRO A 457 16.02 15.36 -1.81
N VAL A 458 15.80 14.69 -0.69
CA VAL A 458 14.49 14.12 -0.34
C VAL A 458 13.41 15.20 -0.44
N GLY A 459 12.33 14.90 -1.17
CA GLY A 459 11.24 15.85 -1.44
C GLY A 459 11.53 16.90 -2.53
N LYS A 460 12.65 16.77 -3.26
CA LYS A 460 13.02 17.61 -4.41
C LYS A 460 13.25 16.80 -5.69
N VAL A 461 12.86 15.53 -5.71
CA VAL A 461 12.89 14.68 -6.91
C VAL A 461 11.68 14.99 -7.77
N THR A 462 11.88 14.98 -9.09
CA THR A 462 10.80 15.08 -10.06
C THR A 462 10.89 13.97 -11.10
N ILE A 463 9.75 13.59 -11.66
CA ILE A 463 9.62 12.62 -12.75
C ILE A 463 9.20 13.38 -14.00
N ARG A 464 9.94 13.23 -15.09
CA ARG A 464 9.78 14.05 -16.30
C ARG A 464 8.46 13.76 -17.01
N GLU A 465 8.16 12.48 -17.22
CA GLU A 465 6.95 12.00 -17.88
C GLU A 465 6.25 10.96 -17.00
N VAL A 466 4.99 11.21 -16.71
CA VAL A 466 4.20 10.45 -15.74
C VAL A 466 2.90 10.00 -16.40
N PRO A 467 2.92 8.91 -17.18
CA PRO A 467 1.68 8.25 -17.59
C PRO A 467 0.90 7.83 -16.35
N VAL A 468 -0.40 8.13 -16.32
CA VAL A 468 -1.32 7.66 -15.28
C VAL A 468 -2.34 6.73 -15.90
N CYS A 469 -2.85 5.81 -15.09
CA CYS A 469 -3.86 4.86 -15.51
C CYS A 469 -5.27 5.36 -15.17
N ARG A 470 -6.23 4.95 -15.99
CA ARG A 470 -7.66 4.95 -15.68
C ARG A 470 -8.17 3.52 -15.65
N PHE A 471 -9.36 3.34 -15.06
CA PHE A 471 -10.00 2.04 -14.97
C PHE A 471 -11.38 2.09 -15.63
N VAL A 472 -11.59 1.25 -16.65
CA VAL A 472 -12.88 1.10 -17.34
C VAL A 472 -13.39 -0.31 -17.06
N GLY A 473 -14.45 -0.40 -16.25
CA GLY A 473 -14.90 -1.66 -15.66
C GLY A 473 -13.79 -2.28 -14.81
N ARG A 474 -13.24 -3.41 -15.26
CA ARG A 474 -12.12 -4.09 -14.59
C ARG A 474 -10.76 -3.83 -15.23
N LYS A 475 -10.70 -3.13 -16.36
CA LYS A 475 -9.47 -3.00 -17.15
C LYS A 475 -8.72 -1.72 -16.79
N ALA A 476 -7.41 -1.81 -16.59
CA ALA A 476 -6.51 -0.67 -16.51
C ALA A 476 -6.11 -0.22 -17.93
N GLU A 477 -6.14 1.07 -18.19
CA GLU A 477 -5.75 1.68 -19.47
C GLU A 477 -4.91 2.92 -19.22
N GLU A 478 -3.90 3.15 -20.05
CA GLU A 478 -3.17 4.42 -20.02
C GLU A 478 -4.13 5.58 -20.38
N ALA A 479 -4.03 6.67 -19.63
CA ALA A 479 -4.87 7.85 -19.79
C ALA A 479 -4.00 9.05 -20.22
N GLN A 480 -3.83 10.04 -19.35
CA GLN A 480 -2.99 11.20 -19.60
C GLN A 480 -1.53 10.95 -19.21
N VAL A 481 -0.63 11.73 -19.80
CA VAL A 481 0.77 11.80 -19.40
C VAL A 481 1.01 13.17 -18.80
N LEU A 482 1.32 13.21 -17.50
CA LEU A 482 1.70 14.44 -16.81
C LEU A 482 3.20 14.71 -17.00
N SER A 483 3.59 15.97 -16.85
CA SER A 483 4.99 16.37 -17.00
C SER A 483 5.55 16.99 -15.72
N SER A 484 6.82 16.69 -15.42
CA SER A 484 7.58 17.28 -14.31
C SER A 484 6.88 17.21 -12.94
N VAL A 485 6.31 16.07 -12.61
CA VAL A 485 5.58 15.88 -11.34
C VAL A 485 6.56 15.59 -10.20
N PRO A 486 6.42 16.22 -9.02
CA PRO A 486 7.27 15.92 -7.87
C PRO A 486 7.04 14.48 -7.38
N LEU A 487 8.10 13.84 -6.88
CA LEU A 487 8.03 12.56 -6.20
C LEU A 487 7.89 12.80 -4.69
N TYR A 488 6.78 12.35 -4.11
CA TYR A 488 6.64 12.22 -2.67
C TYR A 488 7.34 10.95 -2.20
N GLU A 489 8.25 11.07 -1.23
CA GLU A 489 9.03 9.95 -0.71
C GLU A 489 8.63 9.66 0.73
N ALA A 490 7.63 8.80 0.91
CA ALA A 490 7.20 8.38 2.24
C ALA A 490 8.36 7.73 3.00
N ARG A 491 8.51 8.05 4.28
CA ARG A 491 9.48 7.35 5.14
C ARG A 491 9.05 5.89 5.29
N PHE A 492 10.03 4.99 5.28
CA PHE A 492 9.75 3.60 5.59
C PHE A 492 9.54 3.45 7.09
N GLU A 493 8.34 3.03 7.48
CA GLU A 493 7.98 2.83 8.88
C GLU A 493 8.47 1.48 9.42
N PRO A 494 8.98 1.42 10.66
CA PRO A 494 9.34 0.17 11.32
C PRO A 494 8.18 -0.84 11.35
N GLU A 495 8.52 -2.12 11.16
CA GLU A 495 7.53 -3.20 11.11
C GLU A 495 7.03 -3.60 12.51
N ALA A 496 5.80 -3.20 12.85
CA ALA A 496 5.20 -3.39 14.19
C ALA A 496 4.52 -4.76 14.38
N ILE A 497 5.33 -5.83 14.49
CA ILE A 497 4.83 -7.20 14.77
C ILE A 497 5.48 -7.85 15.99
N GLN A 498 4.66 -8.46 16.84
CA GLN A 498 5.11 -9.25 17.98
C GLN A 498 4.97 -10.74 17.68
N PHE A 499 6.06 -11.51 17.85
CA PHE A 499 6.02 -12.97 17.77
C PHE A 499 5.61 -13.62 19.08
N TYR A 500 5.02 -14.80 18.99
CA TYR A 500 4.66 -15.61 20.15
C TYR A 500 4.66 -17.11 19.85
N THR A 501 4.66 -17.90 20.91
CA THR A 501 4.32 -19.33 20.87
C THR A 501 3.00 -19.58 21.59
N VAL A 502 2.30 -20.64 21.21
CA VAL A 502 1.07 -21.10 21.87
C VAL A 502 1.41 -22.28 22.77
N LYS A 503 1.01 -22.25 24.06
CA LYS A 503 1.43 -23.30 25.02
C LYS A 503 0.61 -24.58 24.93
N ARG A 504 -0.70 -24.47 24.69
CA ARG A 504 -1.66 -25.58 24.86
C ARG A 504 -1.88 -26.42 23.61
N VAL A 505 -1.58 -25.87 22.44
CA VAL A 505 -1.76 -26.54 21.14
C VAL A 505 -0.62 -26.16 20.20
N PRO A 506 -0.23 -27.03 19.27
CA PRO A 506 0.67 -26.65 18.18
C PRO A 506 0.08 -25.49 17.38
N PHE A 507 0.88 -24.47 17.06
CA PHE A 507 0.39 -23.29 16.33
C PHE A 507 -0.05 -23.59 14.89
N ASP A 508 0.44 -24.70 14.32
CA ASP A 508 0.14 -25.22 12.98
C ASP A 508 -0.99 -26.25 12.97
N SER A 509 -1.55 -26.60 14.14
CA SER A 509 -2.81 -27.35 14.23
C SER A 509 -4.01 -26.48 13.86
N ASP A 510 -5.16 -27.10 13.54
CA ASP A 510 -6.39 -26.37 13.22
C ASP A 510 -6.76 -25.34 14.31
N LYS A 511 -6.70 -25.74 15.58
CA LYS A 511 -6.95 -24.84 16.72
C LYS A 511 -5.92 -23.71 16.83
N GLY A 512 -4.64 -24.01 16.57
CA GLY A 512 -3.59 -22.99 16.56
C GLY A 512 -3.81 -21.97 15.44
N MET A 513 -4.18 -22.43 14.26
CA MET A 513 -4.52 -21.58 13.11
C MET A 513 -5.76 -20.71 13.38
N GLU A 514 -6.79 -21.26 14.01
CA GLU A 514 -7.98 -20.51 14.44
C GLU A 514 -7.63 -19.42 15.45
N LEU A 515 -6.83 -19.72 16.47
CA LEU A 515 -6.33 -18.73 17.43
C LEU A 515 -5.57 -17.61 16.70
N ASN A 516 -4.62 -17.98 15.84
CA ASN A 516 -3.81 -17.01 15.09
C ASN A 516 -4.70 -16.09 14.24
N ARG A 517 -5.72 -16.66 13.59
CA ARG A 517 -6.65 -15.91 12.76
C ARG A 517 -7.54 -14.98 13.58
N GLU A 518 -8.08 -15.45 14.69
CA GLU A 518 -8.94 -14.66 15.56
C GLU A 518 -8.19 -13.47 16.18
N LEU A 519 -6.93 -13.67 16.55
CA LEU A 519 -6.07 -12.62 17.11
C LEU A 519 -5.83 -11.43 16.16
N ARG A 520 -6.01 -11.62 14.85
CA ARG A 520 -5.88 -10.57 13.82
C ARG A 520 -7.13 -9.72 13.64
N LYS A 521 -8.22 -10.09 14.29
CA LYS A 521 -9.51 -9.41 14.21
C LYS A 521 -9.82 -8.55 15.43
N VAL A 522 -8.97 -8.59 16.45
CA VAL A 522 -9.18 -7.83 17.70
C VAL A 522 -9.29 -6.34 17.37
N GLY A 523 -10.42 -5.74 17.78
CA GLY A 523 -10.69 -4.33 17.56
C GLY A 523 -12.17 -3.99 17.39
N ALA A 524 -12.43 -2.72 17.07
CA ALA A 524 -13.76 -2.17 16.89
C ALA A 524 -14.54 -2.86 15.76
N GLY A 525 -15.81 -3.15 16.04
CA GLY A 525 -16.73 -3.78 15.08
C GLY A 525 -16.57 -5.30 14.93
N HIS A 526 -15.73 -5.94 15.74
CA HIS A 526 -15.58 -7.40 15.77
C HIS A 526 -15.94 -7.96 17.14
N THR A 527 -16.81 -8.97 17.16
CA THR A 527 -17.12 -9.72 18.38
C THR A 527 -16.11 -10.85 18.53
N LEU A 528 -15.29 -10.76 19.58
CA LEU A 528 -14.23 -11.72 19.87
C LEU A 528 -14.79 -13.12 20.14
N ASP A 529 -14.31 -14.12 19.40
CA ASP A 529 -14.55 -15.53 19.71
C ASP A 529 -13.54 -16.03 20.74
N ARG A 530 -13.92 -15.95 22.02
CA ARG A 530 -13.05 -16.27 23.16
C ARG A 530 -12.65 -17.75 23.22
N ALA A 531 -13.52 -18.65 22.76
CA ALA A 531 -13.24 -20.07 22.66
C ALA A 531 -12.10 -20.34 21.65
N LYS A 532 -12.12 -19.68 20.48
CA LYS A 532 -11.02 -19.75 19.50
C LYS A 532 -9.70 -19.21 20.04
N LEU A 533 -9.77 -18.27 20.97
CA LEU A 533 -8.60 -17.73 21.68
C LEU A 533 -8.17 -18.57 22.90
N LEU A 534 -8.81 -19.71 23.16
CA LEU A 534 -8.51 -20.60 24.28
C LEU A 534 -8.63 -19.89 25.65
N LEU A 535 -9.53 -18.91 25.73
CA LEU A 535 -9.82 -18.12 26.93
C LEU A 535 -11.07 -18.63 27.69
N ASP A 536 -11.79 -19.61 27.18
CA ASP A 536 -12.95 -20.18 27.88
C ASP A 536 -12.59 -21.41 28.72
#